data_AF-A0A9N8ML96-F1
#
_entry.id   AF-A0A9N8ML96-F1
#
_cell.length_a   1.000
_cell.length_b   1.000
_cell.length_c   1.000
_cell.angle_alpha   90.00
_cell.angle_beta   90.00
_cell.angle_gamma   90.00
#
_symmetry.space_group_name_H-M   'P 1'
#
loop_
_entity.id
_entity.type
_entity.pdbx_description
1 polymer ?
#
loop_
_entity_poly.entity_id
_entity_poly.type
_entity_poly.pdbx_seq_one_letter_code
_entity_poly.pdbx_strand_id
1 'polypeptide(L)'
;MTHEYLVIFQYHEPEPRELFERGVIEDYESSTGVLIEAESAEDALSWCEVIAQELLRRVNDDRSLDWKRLGYSCWIEPTPEKCPWGHCLGFFQHVRIGELPNIDAMSTAAYVSWQGGNGAS
;
A
#
# COMPACT_ATOMS: atom_id res chain seq x y z
N MET A 1 8.75 -14.41 19.13
CA MET A 1 9.66 -13.27 18.86
C MET A 1 9.04 -12.54 17.68
N THR A 2 8.92 -11.21 17.77
CA THR A 2 8.40 -10.41 16.66
C THR A 2 9.48 -10.20 15.60
N HIS A 3 9.06 -10.15 14.34
CA HIS A 3 9.87 -9.84 13.18
C HIS A 3 9.19 -8.72 12.39
N GLU A 4 9.98 -7.94 11.66
CA GLU A 4 9.45 -6.95 10.74
C GLU A 4 9.28 -7.57 9.35
N TYR A 5 8.09 -7.40 8.77
CA TYR A 5 7.73 -7.89 7.45
C TYR A 5 7.38 -6.71 6.55
N LEU A 6 8.02 -6.61 5.38
CA LEU A 6 7.52 -5.74 4.32
C LEU A 6 6.34 -6.44 3.64
N VAL A 7 5.16 -5.84 3.77
CA VAL A 7 3.96 -6.32 3.08
C VAL A 7 3.55 -5.30 2.03
N ILE A 8 3.37 -5.76 0.81
CA ILE A 8 2.92 -4.97 -0.34
C ILE A 8 1.47 -5.32 -0.62
N PHE A 9 0.69 -4.33 -1.02
CA PHE A 9 -0.71 -4.51 -1.35
C PHE A 9 -1.18 -3.64 -2.50
N GLN A 10 -2.17 -4.16 -3.22
CA GLN A 10 -2.81 -3.48 -4.34
C GLN A 10 -4.03 -2.67 -3.89
N TYR A 11 -4.23 -1.54 -4.56
CA TYR A 11 -5.42 -0.70 -4.44
C TYR A 11 -5.60 0.10 -5.74
N HIS A 12 -6.60 0.97 -5.81
CA HIS A 12 -6.69 1.97 -6.87
C HIS A 12 -7.06 3.33 -6.30
N GLU A 13 -6.75 4.36 -7.08
CA GLU A 13 -7.21 5.72 -6.88
C GLU A 13 -8.32 6.06 -7.89
N PRO A 14 -9.19 7.04 -7.58
CA PRO A 14 -10.36 7.33 -8.40
C PRO A 14 -10.00 7.77 -9.83
N GLU A 15 -8.98 8.62 -9.99
CA GLU A 15 -8.59 9.14 -11.31
C GLU A 15 -8.10 8.05 -12.28
N PRO A 16 -7.12 7.19 -11.92
CA PRO A 16 -6.73 6.06 -12.78
C PRO A 16 -7.92 5.15 -13.14
N ARG A 17 -8.80 4.88 -12.18
CA ARG A 17 -9.98 4.04 -12.42
C ARG A 17 -10.93 4.66 -13.45
N GLU A 18 -11.22 5.95 -13.34
CA GLU A 18 -12.06 6.66 -14.32
C GLU A 18 -11.43 6.65 -15.72
N LEU A 19 -10.11 6.78 -15.82
CA LEU A 19 -9.40 6.70 -17.11
C LEU A 19 -9.48 5.30 -17.72
N PHE A 20 -9.36 4.25 -16.91
CA PHE A 20 -9.52 2.87 -17.35
C PHE A 20 -10.94 2.58 -17.81
N GLU A 21 -11.96 2.99 -17.06
CA GLU A 21 -13.37 2.83 -17.43
C GLU A 21 -13.72 3.54 -18.75
N ARG A 22 -12.97 4.60 -19.10
CA ARG A 22 -13.06 5.31 -20.39
C ARG A 22 -12.22 4.69 -21.50
N GLY A 23 -11.44 3.65 -21.24
CA GLY A 23 -10.53 3.00 -22.18
C GLY A 23 -9.33 3.86 -22.56
N VAL A 24 -8.92 4.81 -21.71
CA VAL A 24 -7.77 5.70 -21.95
C VAL A 24 -6.45 5.02 -21.56
N ILE A 25 -6.49 4.17 -20.53
CA ILE A 25 -5.35 3.40 -20.03
C ILE A 25 -5.75 1.92 -19.91
N GLU A 26 -4.75 1.03 -19.91
CA GLU A 26 -4.96 -0.42 -19.88
C GLU A 26 -5.01 -1.00 -18.46
N ASP A 27 -4.36 -0.34 -17.51
CA ASP A 27 -4.30 -0.73 -16.09
C ASP A 27 -4.58 0.51 -15.20
N TYR A 28 -5.21 0.31 -14.04
CA TYR A 28 -5.51 1.39 -13.08
C TYR A 28 -5.09 1.07 -11.65
N GLU A 29 -4.63 -0.16 -11.42
CA GLU A 29 -4.15 -0.64 -10.15
C GLU A 29 -2.84 0.05 -9.77
N SER A 30 -2.78 0.46 -8.52
CA SER A 30 -1.58 0.94 -7.85
C SER A 30 -1.16 -0.06 -6.78
N SER A 31 0.08 0.04 -6.32
CA SER A 31 0.60 -0.78 -5.23
C SER A 31 1.42 0.08 -4.29
N THR A 32 1.34 -0.23 -2.99
CA THR A 32 2.12 0.43 -1.94
C THR A 32 2.51 -0.59 -0.87
N GLY A 33 3.28 -0.18 0.13
CA GLY A 33 3.84 -1.06 1.14
C GLY A 33 3.78 -0.51 2.55
N VAL A 34 3.91 -1.42 3.51
CA VAL A 34 4.00 -1.13 4.94
C VAL A 34 4.93 -2.14 5.62
N LEU A 35 5.74 -1.69 6.56
CA LEU A 35 6.59 -2.52 7.39
C LEU A 35 5.83 -2.86 8.68
N ILE A 36 5.54 -4.14 8.90
CA ILE A 36 4.69 -4.61 10.01
C ILE A 36 5.51 -5.47 10.96
N GLU A 37 5.59 -5.05 12.22
CA GLU A 37 6.12 -5.87 13.31
C GLU A 37 5.05 -6.90 13.74
N ALA A 38 5.34 -8.20 13.55
CA ALA A 38 4.40 -9.29 13.82
C ALA A 38 5.12 -10.57 14.32
N GLU A 39 4.38 -11.48 14.96
CA GLU A 39 4.93 -12.78 15.41
C GLU A 39 5.09 -13.76 14.24
N SER A 40 4.28 -13.62 13.20
CA SER A 40 4.33 -14.45 12.00
C SER A 40 4.05 -13.65 10.72
N ALA A 41 4.46 -14.22 9.60
CA ALA A 41 4.13 -13.74 8.25
C ALA A 41 2.60 -13.70 8.01
N GLU A 42 1.87 -14.69 8.50
CA GLU A 42 0.42 -14.78 8.36
C GLU A 42 -0.30 -13.66 9.11
N ASP A 43 0.18 -13.30 10.30
CA ASP A 43 -0.36 -12.19 11.08
C ASP A 43 -0.09 -10.84 10.38
N ALA A 44 1.13 -10.66 9.85
CA ALA A 44 1.48 -9.46 9.09
C ALA A 44 0.59 -9.31 7.85
N LEU A 45 0.38 -10.39 7.09
CA LEU A 45 -0.53 -10.40 5.94
C LEU A 45 -1.96 -10.05 6.36
N SER A 46 -2.49 -10.71 7.39
CA SER A 46 -3.85 -10.49 7.89
C SER A 46 -4.07 -9.05 8.33
N TRP A 47 -3.07 -8.41 8.96
CA TRP A 47 -3.16 -6.99 9.31
C TRP A 47 -3.04 -6.07 8.10
N CYS A 48 -2.17 -6.40 7.14
CA CYS A 48 -2.06 -5.65 5.89
C CYS A 48 -3.38 -5.65 5.10
N GLU A 49 -4.16 -6.73 5.15
CA GLU A 49 -5.50 -6.76 4.55
C GLU A 49 -6.43 -5.67 5.12
N VAL A 50 -6.33 -5.38 6.42
CA VAL A 50 -7.09 -4.32 7.09
C VAL A 50 -6.62 -2.94 6.62
N ILE A 51 -5.30 -2.74 6.54
CA ILE A 51 -4.69 -1.49 6.07
C ILE A 51 -5.07 -1.23 4.60
N ALA A 52 -4.98 -2.25 3.74
CA ALA A 52 -5.36 -2.17 2.33
C ALA A 52 -6.82 -1.78 2.15
N GLN A 53 -7.72 -2.40 2.93
CA GLN A 53 -9.14 -2.07 2.93
C GLN A 53 -9.39 -0.61 3.33
N GLU A 54 -8.69 -0.12 4.35
CA GLU A 54 -8.88 1.26 4.83
C GLU A 54 -8.31 2.28 3.84
N LEU A 55 -7.12 2.03 3.27
CA LEU A 55 -6.54 2.90 2.25
C LEU A 55 -7.47 3.01 1.04
N LEU A 56 -7.92 1.88 0.51
CA LEU A 56 -8.82 1.85 -0.65
C LEU A 56 -10.07 2.70 -0.42
N ARG A 57 -10.73 2.55 0.73
CA ARG A 57 -11.93 3.33 1.08
C ARG A 57 -11.63 4.80 1.27
N ARG A 58 -10.46 5.11 1.86
CA ARG A 58 -10.05 6.48 2.17
C ARG A 58 -9.74 7.27 0.91
N VAL A 59 -8.97 6.72 -0.03
CA VAL A 59 -8.56 7.43 -1.26
C VAL A 59 -9.70 7.59 -2.27
N ASN A 60 -10.71 6.72 -2.22
CA ASN A 60 -11.90 6.83 -3.07
C ASN A 60 -13.08 7.52 -2.39
N ASP A 61 -12.95 7.89 -1.11
CA ASP A 61 -14.06 8.37 -0.27
C ASP A 61 -15.33 7.48 -0.34
N ASP A 62 -15.13 6.17 -0.49
CA ASP A 62 -16.21 5.19 -0.68
C ASP A 62 -16.04 4.02 0.28
N ARG A 63 -16.94 3.96 1.28
CA ARG A 63 -16.95 2.91 2.31
C ARG A 63 -17.52 1.57 1.82
N SER A 64 -18.16 1.55 0.65
CA SER A 64 -18.74 0.34 0.05
C SER A 64 -17.71 -0.53 -0.67
N LEU A 65 -16.53 0.03 -0.97
CA LEU A 65 -15.45 -0.71 -1.61
C LEU A 65 -14.95 -1.86 -0.74
N ASP A 66 -14.61 -2.96 -1.42
CA ASP A 66 -14.09 -4.20 -0.87
C ASP A 66 -12.96 -4.69 -1.78
N TRP A 67 -11.74 -4.67 -1.26
CA TRP A 67 -10.55 -4.99 -2.05
C TRP A 67 -10.54 -6.46 -2.52
N LYS A 68 -11.11 -7.39 -1.75
CA LYS A 68 -11.19 -8.82 -2.13
C LYS A 68 -12.12 -9.01 -3.32
N ARG A 69 -13.25 -8.28 -3.35
CA ARG A 69 -14.20 -8.33 -4.48
C ARG A 69 -13.63 -7.74 -5.76
N LEU A 70 -12.67 -6.83 -5.64
CA LEU A 70 -11.94 -6.23 -6.76
C LEU A 70 -10.77 -7.12 -7.25
N GLY A 71 -10.50 -8.24 -6.58
CA GLY A 71 -9.42 -9.15 -6.96
C GLY A 71 -8.02 -8.65 -6.58
N TYR A 72 -7.91 -7.67 -5.69
CA TYR A 72 -6.61 -7.19 -5.20
C TYR A 72 -5.96 -8.18 -4.27
N SER A 73 -4.64 -8.03 -4.08
CA SER A 73 -3.83 -8.94 -3.29
C SER A 73 -2.91 -8.20 -2.32
N CYS A 74 -2.55 -8.89 -1.23
CA CYS A 74 -1.49 -8.52 -0.31
C CYS A 74 -0.44 -9.65 -0.32
N TRP A 75 0.86 -9.33 -0.33
CA TRP A 75 1.93 -10.31 -0.29
C TRP A 75 3.14 -9.81 0.49
N ILE A 76 3.91 -10.74 1.05
CA ILE A 76 5.18 -10.43 1.69
C ILE A 76 6.26 -10.33 0.63
N GLU A 77 7.06 -9.26 0.70
CA GLU A 77 8.29 -9.16 -0.06
C GLU A 77 9.44 -9.80 0.74
N PRO A 78 9.98 -10.95 0.30
CA PRO A 78 11.00 -11.67 1.06
C PRO A 78 12.38 -10.99 1.05
N THR A 79 12.64 -10.08 0.10
CA THR A 79 13.94 -9.43 -0.06
C THR A 79 13.82 -7.93 -0.37
N PRO A 80 13.42 -7.10 0.64
CA PRO A 80 13.13 -5.67 0.44
C PRO A 80 14.23 -4.89 -0.29
N GLU A 81 15.50 -5.14 0.05
CA GLU A 81 16.64 -4.40 -0.53
C GLU A 81 16.98 -4.81 -1.98
N LYS A 82 16.54 -5.98 -2.43
CA LYS A 82 16.87 -6.54 -3.76
C LYS A 82 15.69 -6.53 -4.72
N CYS A 83 14.52 -6.14 -4.24
CA CYS A 83 13.30 -6.07 -5.01
C CYS A 83 13.10 -4.66 -5.61
N PRO A 84 12.14 -4.50 -6.54
CA PRO A 84 11.80 -3.20 -7.09
C PRO A 84 11.45 -2.14 -6.04
N TRP A 85 11.00 -2.52 -4.85
CA TRP A 85 10.64 -1.59 -3.76
C TRP A 85 11.84 -1.03 -2.98
N GLY A 86 13.06 -1.52 -3.24
CA GLY A 86 14.27 -1.08 -2.52
C GLY A 86 14.49 0.44 -2.55
N HIS A 87 14.09 1.11 -3.64
CA HIS A 87 14.25 2.56 -3.80
C HIS A 87 13.26 3.40 -2.99
N CYS A 88 12.19 2.81 -2.45
CA CYS A 88 11.15 3.51 -1.71
C CYS A 88 10.94 2.95 -0.28
N LEU A 89 11.89 2.16 0.26
CA LEU A 89 11.79 1.64 1.63
C LEU A 89 11.63 2.76 2.67
N GLY A 90 12.31 3.90 2.48
CA GLY A 90 12.19 5.06 3.36
C GLY A 90 10.88 5.83 3.26
N PHE A 91 9.98 5.46 2.35
CA PHE A 91 8.62 5.97 2.28
C PHE A 91 7.65 5.13 3.12
N PHE A 92 7.89 3.82 3.23
CA PHE A 92 6.98 2.93 3.94
C PHE A 92 6.96 3.20 5.44
N GLN A 93 5.75 3.20 5.99
CA GLN A 93 5.55 3.41 7.40
C GLN A 93 5.77 2.09 8.16
N HIS A 94 6.27 2.21 9.39
CA HIS A 94 6.48 1.09 10.30
C HIS A 94 5.37 1.06 11.34
N VAL A 95 4.68 -0.07 11.48
CA VAL A 95 3.56 -0.22 12.43
C VAL A 95 3.59 -1.59 13.11
N ARG A 96 2.85 -1.71 14.19
CA ARG A 96 2.55 -3.01 14.84
C ARG A 96 1.19 -3.55 14.42
N ILE A 97 0.95 -4.84 14.66
CA ILE A 97 -0.39 -5.41 14.58
C ILE A 97 -1.36 -4.61 15.46
N GLY A 98 -2.49 -4.18 14.89
CA GLY A 98 -3.50 -3.35 15.56
C GLY A 98 -3.27 -1.85 15.46
N GLU A 99 -2.12 -1.40 14.96
CA GLU A 99 -1.81 0.00 14.70
C GLU A 99 -2.04 0.34 13.22
N LEU A 100 -2.91 1.31 12.95
CA LEU A 100 -3.09 1.84 11.60
C LEU A 100 -1.97 2.83 11.28
N PRO A 101 -1.35 2.74 10.09
CA PRO A 101 -0.46 3.80 9.61
C PRO A 101 -1.27 5.08 9.34
N ASN A 102 -0.56 6.19 9.12
CA ASN A 102 -1.19 7.39 8.58
C ASN A 102 -1.61 7.14 7.12
N ILE A 103 -2.87 6.73 6.93
CA ILE A 103 -3.45 6.35 5.63
C ILE A 103 -3.32 7.47 4.60
N ASP A 104 -3.46 8.73 5.01
CA ASP A 104 -3.36 9.89 4.12
C ASP A 104 -1.94 10.09 3.57
N ALA A 105 -0.93 9.44 4.18
CA ALA A 105 0.47 9.49 3.77
C ALA A 105 0.93 8.22 3.03
N MET A 106 0.01 7.44 2.46
CA MET A 106 0.33 6.19 1.73
C MET A 106 -0.06 6.19 0.25
N SER A 107 -0.77 7.22 -0.21
CA SER A 107 -1.25 7.33 -1.60
C SER A 107 -0.12 7.65 -2.59
N THR A 108 -0.43 7.55 -3.88
CA THR A 108 0.47 7.97 -4.97
C THR A 108 0.85 9.43 -4.83
N ALA A 109 -0.10 10.31 -4.49
CA ALA A 109 0.17 11.72 -4.23
C ALA A 109 1.15 11.93 -3.06
N ALA A 110 1.02 11.14 -1.99
CA ALA A 110 1.95 11.17 -0.86
C ALA A 110 3.36 10.72 -1.28
N TYR A 111 3.45 9.68 -2.09
CA TYR A 111 4.72 9.19 -2.63
C TYR A 111 5.41 10.25 -3.51
N VAL A 112 4.67 10.88 -4.45
CA VAL A 112 5.20 11.94 -5.31
C VAL A 112 5.70 13.13 -4.49
N SER A 113 4.97 13.51 -3.44
CA SER A 113 5.40 14.57 -2.50
C SER A 113 6.69 14.19 -1.77
N TRP A 114 6.78 12.95 -1.27
CA TRP A 114 7.99 12.43 -0.61
C TRP A 114 9.20 12.43 -1.55
N GLN A 115 9.03 12.02 -2.81
CA GLN A 115 10.09 12.07 -3.83
C GLN A 115 10.56 13.52 -4.09
N GLY A 116 9.62 14.47 -4.17
CA GLY A 116 9.93 15.89 -4.36
C GLY A 116 10.64 16.55 -3.18
N GLY A 117 10.34 16.12 -1.95
CA GLY A 117 11.01 16.59 -0.73
C GLY A 117 12.39 15.99 -0.49
N ASN A 118 12.62 14.74 -0.94
CA ASN A 118 13.94 14.10 -0.94
C ASN A 118 14.79 14.45 -2.19
N GLY A 119 14.31 15.38 -3.02
CA GLY A 119 14.99 15.94 -4.20
C GLY A 119 15.84 17.19 -3.93
N ALA A 120 16.23 17.44 -2.67
CA ALA A 120 17.23 18.42 -2.29
C ALA A 120 18.33 17.73 -1.46
N SER A 121 19.18 16.97 -2.14
CA SER A 121 20.55 16.69 -1.68
C SER A 121 21.51 17.54 -2.50
#